data_AF-A0AA35EGD9-F1
#
_entry.id   AF-A0AA35EGD9-F1
#
_cell.length_a   1.000
_cell.length_b   1.000
_cell.length_c   1.000
_cell.angle_alpha   90.00
_cell.angle_beta   90.00
_cell.angle_gamma   90.00
#
_symmetry.space_group_name_H-M   'P 1'
#
loop_
_entity.id
_entity.type
_entity.pdbx_description
1 polymer ?
#
loop_
_entity_poly.entity_id
_entity_poly.type
_entity_poly.pdbx_seq_one_letter_code
_entity_poly.pdbx_strand_id
1 'polypeptide(L)' 'MVPVTVSSGGGAFIESNETYCTAKKTDISTVTIGSVLIIRGVKYTVYNIVDDLSGFLDIYYRTVEGQHFAEDY' A
#
# COMPACT_ATOMS: atom_id res chain seq x y z
N MET A 1 6.18 32.33 -10.83
CA MET A 1 4.87 31.76 -11.21
C MET A 1 4.80 30.39 -10.57
N VAL A 2 3.90 30.20 -9.60
CA VAL A 2 3.62 28.89 -8.98
C VAL A 2 2.56 28.19 -9.83
N PRO A 3 2.61 26.87 -10.04
CA PRO A 3 1.62 26.18 -10.86
C PRO A 3 0.22 26.34 -10.26
N VAL A 4 -0.77 26.67 -11.09
CA VAL A 4 -2.18 26.65 -10.70
C VAL A 4 -2.72 25.26 -11.00
N THR A 5 -3.20 24.57 -9.95
CA THR A 5 -3.91 23.31 -10.09
C THR A 5 -5.25 23.58 -10.79
N VAL A 6 -5.42 23.04 -11.99
CA VAL A 6 -6.71 23.03 -12.69
C VAL A 6 -7.43 21.72 -12.35
N SER A 7 -8.50 21.80 -11.54
CA SER A 7 -9.44 20.69 -11.39
C SER A 7 -10.41 20.74 -12.57
N SER A 8 -10.22 19.85 -13.55
CA SER A 8 -10.97 19.85 -14.81
C SER A 8 -12.02 18.74 -14.90
N GLY A 9 -12.56 18.25 -13.78
CA GLY A 9 -13.57 17.21 -13.82
C GLY A 9 -14.35 17.12 -12.52
N GLY A 10 -15.68 17.03 -12.61
CA GLY A 10 -16.60 16.81 -11.48
C GLY A 10 -16.50 15.42 -10.86
N GLY A 11 -15.30 14.84 -10.77
CA GLY A 11 -15.00 13.64 -10.00
C GLY A 11 -14.23 14.07 -8.76
N ALA A 12 -14.70 13.68 -7.58
CA ALA A 12 -13.97 13.90 -6.34
C ALA A 12 -12.57 13.28 -6.47
N PHE A 13 -11.52 14.05 -6.15
CA PHE A 13 -10.20 13.47 -5.95
C PHE A 13 -10.31 12.48 -4.78
N ILE A 14 -9.99 11.21 -5.04
CA ILE A 14 -9.92 10.20 -3.98
C ILE A 14 -8.51 10.30 -3.42
N GLU A 15 -8.39 10.94 -2.26
CA GLU A 15 -7.17 10.90 -1.44
C GLU A 15 -7.17 9.62 -0.61
N SER A 16 -6.05 8.89 -0.61
CA SER A 16 -5.87 7.68 0.19
C SER A 16 -4.55 7.76 0.93
N ASN A 17 -4.53 7.26 2.16
CA ASN A 17 -3.31 7.07 2.92
C ASN A 17 -2.86 5.62 2.80
N GLU A 18 -1.64 5.42 2.31
CA GLU A 18 -1.04 4.10 2.18
C GLU A 18 0.03 3.89 3.25
N THR A 19 0.12 2.67 3.78
CA THR A 19 1.13 2.29 4.77
C THR A 19 1.96 1.15 4.21
N TYR A 20 3.28 1.28 4.31
CA TYR A 20 4.21 0.25 3.85
C TYR A 20 5.37 0.06 4.82
N CYS A 21 6.09 -1.04 4.66
CA CYS A 21 7.38 -1.28 5.30
C CYS A 21 8.39 -1.73 4.25
N THR A 22 9.64 -1.36 4.46
CA THR A 22 10.73 -1.72 3.56
C THR A 22 11.54 -2.85 4.16
N ALA A 23 11.90 -3.84 3.35
CA ALA A 23 12.71 -4.97 3.77
C ALA A 23 13.70 -5.37 2.69
N LYS A 24 14.83 -5.98 3.09
CA LYS A 24 15.81 -6.48 2.12
C LYS A 24 15.21 -7.60 1.30
N LYS A 25 15.45 -7.58 0.00
CA LYS A 25 14.96 -8.60 -0.93
C LYS A 25 15.42 -10.02 -0.57
N THR A 26 16.61 -10.15 0.02
CA THR A 26 17.16 -11.44 0.47
C THR A 26 16.45 -12.01 1.69
N ASP A 27 15.81 -11.16 2.50
CA ASP A 27 15.23 -11.54 3.79
C ASP A 27 13.74 -11.92 3.64
N ILE A 28 13.15 -11.65 2.46
CA ILE A 28 11.73 -11.87 2.15
C ILE A 28 11.57 -12.90 1.04
N SER A 29 11.82 -14.17 1.38
CA SER A 29 11.56 -15.30 0.48
C SER A 29 10.13 -15.84 0.57
N THR A 30 9.37 -15.46 1.61
CA THR A 30 8.06 -16.07 1.93
C THR A 30 6.88 -15.11 1.91
N VAL A 31 7.11 -13.79 1.85
CA VAL A 31 6.02 -12.81 1.82
C VAL A 31 5.54 -12.64 0.39
N THR A 32 4.26 -12.93 0.19
CA THR A 32 3.54 -12.74 -1.08
C THR A 32 2.30 -11.87 -0.84
N ILE A 33 1.71 -11.35 -1.92
CA ILE A 33 0.42 -10.66 -1.83
C ILE A 33 -0.62 -11.59 -1.20
N GLY A 34 -1.41 -11.08 -0.25
CA GLY A 34 -2.35 -11.85 0.57
C GLY A 34 -1.74 -12.42 1.85
N SER A 35 -0.42 -12.32 2.05
CA SER A 35 0.22 -12.71 3.31
C SER A 35 -0.27 -11.85 4.47
N VAL A 36 -0.33 -12.45 5.66
CA VAL A 36 -0.67 -11.74 6.90
C VAL A 36 0.61 -11.32 7.63
N LEU A 37 0.78 -10.02 7.84
CA LEU A 37 1.85 -9.47 8.66
C LEU A 37 1.33 -9.19 10.07
N ILE A 38 2.14 -9.49 11.09
CA ILE A 38 1.86 -9.11 12.48
C ILE A 38 2.85 -8.03 12.88
N ILE A 39 2.36 -6.80 13.01
CA ILE A 39 3.17 -5.64 13.38
C ILE A 39 2.67 -5.12 14.71
N ARG A 40 3.53 -5.16 15.75
CA ARG A 40 3.19 -4.72 17.13
C ARG A 40 1.91 -5.37 17.68
N GLY A 41 1.66 -6.64 17.31
CA GLY A 41 0.49 -7.41 17.73
C GLY A 41 -0.77 -7.23 16.86
N VAL A 42 -0.75 -6.35 15.86
CA VAL A 42 -1.88 -6.11 14.94
C VAL A 42 -1.67 -6.87 13.63
N LYS A 43 -2.74 -7.51 13.12
CA LYS A 43 -2.74 -8.25 11.86
C LYS A 43 -3.07 -7.33 10.68
N TYR A 44 -2.24 -7.39 9.64
CA TYR A 44 -2.41 -6.68 8.38
C TYR A 44 -2.31 -7.64 7.22
N THR A 45 -2.97 -7.32 6.11
CA THR A 45 -2.89 -8.09 4.87
C THR A 45 -2.06 -7.31 3.86
N VAL A 46 -1.07 -7.98 3.26
CA VAL A 46 -0.26 -7.42 2.16
C VAL A 46 -1.12 -7.35 0.91
N TYR A 47 -1.18 -6.17 0.28
CA TYR A 47 -1.92 -5.97 -0.97
C TYR A 47 -1.03 -5.61 -2.15
N ASN A 48 0.19 -5.10 -1.90
CA ASN A 48 1.14 -4.78 -2.96
C ASN A 48 2.59 -4.96 -2.47
N ILE A 49 3.49 -5.31 -3.38
CA ILE A 49 4.93 -5.42 -3.15
C ILE A 49 5.62 -4.77 -4.34
N VAL A 50 6.46 -3.77 -4.09
CA VAL A 50 7.19 -3.02 -5.12
C VAL A 50 8.68 -3.23 -4.94
N ASP A 51 9.38 -3.57 -6.02
CA ASP A 51 10.84 -3.61 -6.07
C ASP A 51 11.35 -2.32 -6.70
N ASP A 52 12.07 -1.52 -5.92
CA ASP A 52 12.65 -0.25 -6.35
C ASP A 52 14.04 -0.43 -6.99
N LEU A 53 14.50 -1.68 -7.16
CA LEU A 53 15.81 -2.06 -7.68
C LEU A 53 17.00 -1.62 -6.82
N SER A 54 16.76 -1.17 -5.59
CA SER A 54 17.83 -0.81 -4.64
C SER A 54 18.36 -2.01 -3.85
N GLY A 55 17.75 -3.18 -4.02
CA GLY A 55 17.97 -4.36 -3.17
C GLY A 55 16.99 -4.47 -2.01
N PHE A 56 16.03 -3.55 -1.93
CA PHE A 56 14.93 -3.56 -0.98
C PHE A 56 13.58 -3.73 -1.69
N LEU A 57 12.57 -4.11 -0.92
CA LEU A 57 11.19 -4.24 -1.35
C LEU A 57 10.32 -3.37 -0.44
N ASP A 58 9.42 -2.61 -1.04
CA ASP A 58 8.36 -1.89 -0.33
C ASP A 58 7.10 -2.75 -0.29
N ILE A 59 6.68 -3.11 0.91
CA ILE A 59 5.54 -4.00 1.15
C ILE A 59 4.41 -3.18 1.71
N TYR A 60 3.37 -3.02 0.91
CA TYR A 60 2.18 -2.27 1.27
C TYR A 60 1.17 -3.20 1.92
N TYR A 61 0.63 -2.76 3.05
CA TYR A 61 -0.28 -3.54 3.85
C TYR A 61 -1.40 -2.67 4.40
N ARG A 62 -2.55 -3.30 4.66
CA ARG A 62 -3.73 -2.65 5.21
C ARG A 62 -4.37 -3.51 6.28
N THR A 63 -5.18 -2.91 7.13
CA THR A 63 -5.99 -3.67 8.09
C THR A 63 -6.95 -4.56 7.32
N VAL A 64 -7.36 -5.67 7.93
CA VAL A 64 -8.37 -6.57 7.33
C VAL A 64 -9.67 -5.81 7.05
N GLU A 65 -10.02 -4.83 7.88
CA GLU A 65 -11.19 -3.95 7.70
C GLU A 65 -11.03 -3.00 6.49
N GLY A 66 -9.81 -2.52 6.22
CA GLY A 66 -9.50 -1.67 5.06
C GLY A 66 -9.59 -2.39 3.70
N GLN A 67 -9.85 -3.70 3.70
CA GLN A 67 -10.11 -4.48 2.50
C GLN A 67 -11.48 -4.16 1.87
N HIS A 68 -12.46 -3.72 2.68
CA HIS A 68 -13.88 -3.60 2.29
C HIS A 68 -14.28 -2.33 1.52
N PHE A 69 -13.35 -1.43 1.19
CA PHE A 69 -13.68 -0.19 0.46
C PHE A 69 -13.86 -0.35 -1.06
N ALA A 70 -13.64 -1.56 -1.60
CA ALA A 70 -13.68 -1.82 -3.04
C ALA A 70 -14.89 -2.66 -3.52
N GLU A 71 -15.85 -2.98 -2.63
CA GLU A 71 -16.97 -3.87 -2.95
C GLU A 71 -18.34 -3.19 -3.05
N ASP A 72 -18.41 -1.85 -3.11
CA ASP A 72 -19.67 -1.14 -3.33
C ASP A 72 -19.52 -0.14 -4.50
N TYR A 73 -19.83 -0.62 -5.71
CA TYR A 73 -20.10 0.21 -6.88
C TYR A 73 -21.34 -0.31 -7.61
#